data_AF-A0A4Q3XVB7-F1
#
_entry.id   AF-A0A4Q3XVB7-F1
#
_cell.length_a   1.000
_cell.length_b   1.000
_cell.length_c   1.000
_cell.angle_alpha   90.00
_cell.angle_beta   90.00
_cell.angle_gamma   90.00
#
_symmetry.space_group_name_H-M   'P 1'
#
loop_
_entity.id
_entity.type
_entity.pdbx_description
1 polymer ?
#
loop_
_entity_poly.entity_id
_entity_poly.type
_entity_poly.pdbx_seq_one_letter_code
_entity_poly.pdbx_strand_id
1 'polypeptide(L)' 'MAYAPDGWPISVSGTFGYEDGAFAPDGKSDWAVSAERDFGPATLALTWIDSDVDAGAVVASAFVKF' A
#
# COMPACT_ATOMS: atom_id res chain seq x y z
N MET A 1 5.91 -7.47 -0.95
CA MET A 1 5.48 -8.88 -1.12
C MET A 1 4.05 -8.98 -0.59
N ALA A 2 3.12 -9.59 -1.33
CA ALA A 2 1.74 -9.74 -0.88
C ALA A 2 1.57 -11.01 -0.02
N TYR A 3 0.80 -10.89 1.05
CA TYR A 3 0.40 -11.97 1.96
C TYR A 3 -1.06 -12.33 1.66
N ALA A 4 -1.30 -13.61 1.33
CA ALA A 4 -2.62 -14.11 0.96
C ALA A 4 -2.79 -15.52 1.56
N PRO A 5 -3.31 -15.63 2.80
CA PRO A 5 -3.63 -16.92 3.41
C PRO A 5 -4.62 -17.73 2.57
N ASP A 6 -4.51 -19.05 2.65
CA ASP A 6 -5.46 -19.95 2.01
C ASP A 6 -6.89 -19.65 2.47
N GLY A 7 -7.79 -19.45 1.51
CA GLY A 7 -9.20 -19.17 1.74
C GLY A 7 -9.55 -17.71 1.99
N TRP A 8 -8.58 -16.80 2.05
CA TRP A 8 -8.89 -15.36 2.12
C TRP A 8 -9.37 -14.83 0.76
N PRO A 9 -10.41 -13.98 0.73
CA PRO A 9 -10.92 -13.39 -0.51
C PRO A 9 -10.06 -12.20 -1.00
N ILE A 10 -9.04 -11.81 -0.24
CA ILE A 10 -8.16 -10.67 -0.51
C ILE A 10 -6.70 -11.05 -0.22
N SER A 11 -5.77 -10.41 -0.93
CA SER A 11 -4.37 -10.34 -0.54
C SER A 11 -4.10 -9.00 0.15
N VAL A 12 -3.12 -8.98 1.05
CA VAL A 12 -2.67 -7.74 1.70
C VAL A 12 -1.19 -7.54 1.49
N SER A 13 -0.74 -6.30 1.35
CA SER A 13 0.67 -5.97 1.24
C SER A 13 0.99 -4.73 2.04
N GLY A 14 2.25 -4.59 2.44
CA GLY A 14 2.71 -3.45 3.20
C GLY A 14 4.14 -3.08 2.84
N THR A 15 4.43 -1.79 2.88
CA THR A 15 5.76 -1.22 2.83
C THR A 15 5.93 -0.25 3.99
N PHE A 16 7.11 -0.23 4.57
CA PHE A 16 7.50 0.71 5.60
C PHE A 16 8.92 1.19 5.28
N GLY A 17 9.12 2.50 5.33
CA GLY A 17 10.39 3.16 5.10
C GLY A 17 10.66 4.16 6.21
N TYR A 18 11.94 4.36 6.50
CA TYR A 18 12.42 5.43 7.36
C TYR A 18 13.48 6.20 6.60
N GLU A 19 13.37 7.52 6.59
CA GLU A 19 14.28 8.45 5.94
C GLU A 19 14.89 9.39 6.98
N ASP A 20 16.18 9.67 6.81
CA ASP A 20 16.90 10.68 7.59
C ASP A 20 17.79 11.54 6.67
N GLY A 21 18.29 12.65 7.20
CA GLY A 21 19.26 13.51 6.52
C GLY A 21 18.69 14.87 6.11
N ALA A 22 19.31 15.51 5.11
CA ALA A 22 19.05 16.93 4.81
C ALA A 22 17.59 17.24 4.43
N PHE A 23 16.84 16.25 3.95
CA PHE A 23 15.43 16.38 3.57
C PHE A 23 14.45 15.74 4.57
N ALA A 24 14.97 15.07 5.61
CA ALA A 24 14.22 14.53 6.74
C ALA A 24 15.04 14.74 8.03
N PRO A 25 15.30 16.01 8.44
CA PRO A 25 16.25 16.31 9.50
C PRO A 25 15.82 15.79 10.88
N ASP A 26 14.52 15.68 11.10
CA ASP A 26 13.93 15.13 12.32
C ASP A 26 13.58 13.62 12.19
N GLY A 27 13.98 13.00 11.08
CA GLY A 27 13.50 11.69 10.66
C GLY A 27 12.09 11.75 10.08
N LYS A 28 11.78 10.80 9.20
CA LYS A 28 10.46 10.63 8.61
C LYS A 28 10.18 9.15 8.37
N SER A 29 8.98 8.69 8.74
CA SER A 29 8.52 7.34 8.48
C SER A 29 7.39 7.35 7.45
N ASP A 30 7.58 6.67 6.32
CA ASP A 30 6.55 6.49 5.30
C ASP A 30 6.04 5.06 5.30
N TRP A 31 4.75 4.89 5.13
CA TRP A 31 4.17 3.56 4.98
C TRP A 31 3.05 3.52 3.95
N ALA A 32 2.86 2.31 3.42
CA ALA A 32 1.69 1.99 2.63
C ALA A 32 1.16 0.62 3.03
N VAL A 33 -0.16 0.49 3.12
CA VAL A 33 -0.86 -0.77 3.33
C VAL A 33 -1.90 -0.92 2.23
N SER A 34 -1.90 -2.07 1.56
CA SER A 34 -2.81 -2.37 0.46
C SER A 34 -3.62 -3.63 0.75
N ALA A 35 -4.89 -3.62 0.31
CA ALA A 35 -5.74 -4.80 0.23
C ALA A 35 -6.25 -4.93 -1.21
N GLU A 36 -6.13 -6.13 -1.78
CA GLU A 36 -6.33 -6.36 -3.21
C GLU A 36 -7.18 -7.60 -3.44
N ARG A 37 -7.97 -7.60 -4.52
CA ARG A 37 -8.78 -8.75 -4.93
C ARG A 37 -8.82 -8.88 -6.44
N ASP A 38 -8.58 -10.10 -6.90
CA ASP A 38 -8.73 -10.48 -8.30
C ASP A 38 -10.17 -10.89 -8.63
N PHE A 39 -10.64 -10.42 -9.79
CA PHE A 39 -11.93 -10.69 -10.41
C PHE A 39 -11.71 -11.06 -11.88
N GLY A 40 -11.23 -12.28 -12.12
CA GLY A 40 -10.87 -12.73 -13.46
C GLY A 40 -9.70 -11.90 -14.03
N PRO A 41 -9.86 -11.18 -15.16
CA PRO A 41 -8.80 -10.36 -15.74
C PRO A 41 -8.60 -9.01 -15.01
N ALA A 42 -9.48 -8.67 -14.06
CA ALA A 42 -9.43 -7.41 -13.33
C ALA A 42 -8.89 -7.61 -11.90
N THR A 43 -8.18 -6.61 -11.40
CA THR A 43 -7.76 -6.51 -9.99
C THR A 43 -8.27 -5.20 -9.42
N LEU A 44 -8.94 -5.25 -8.27
CA LEU A 44 -9.31 -4.07 -7.49
C LEU A 44 -8.41 -3.97 -6.27
N ALA A 45 -7.95 -2.77 -5.95
CA ALA A 45 -7.12 -2.52 -4.78
C ALA A 45 -7.55 -1.25 -4.04
N LEU A 46 -7.36 -1.28 -2.71
CA LEU A 46 -7.46 -0.11 -1.84
C LEU A 46 -6.14 0.02 -1.09
N THR A 47 -5.48 1.17 -1.23
CA THR A 47 -4.18 1.43 -0.59
C THR A 47 -4.28 2.67 0.28
N TRP A 48 -3.90 2.54 1.55
CA TRP A 48 -3.65 3.67 2.44
C TRP A 48 -2.16 3.95 2.45
N ILE A 49 -1.80 5.18 2.12
CA ILE A 49 -0.42 5.69 2.09
C ILE A 49 -0.36 6.83 3.10
N ASP A 50 0.65 6.84 3.96
CA ASP A 50 0.76 7.86 5.00
C ASP A 50 2.21 8.11 5.41
N SER A 51 2.39 9.19 6.16
CA SER A 51 3.65 9.65 6.72
C SER A 51 3.41 10.12 8.16
N ASP A 52 4.40 9.98 9.03
CA ASP A 52 4.33 10.53 10.40
C ASP A 52 4.38 12.07 10.43
N VAL A 53 4.84 12.70 9.34
CA VAL A 53 5.00 14.17 9.24
C VAL A 53 4.12 14.83 8.18
N ASP A 54 3.46 14.06 7.30
CA ASP A 54 2.59 14.58 6.23
C ASP A 54 1.20 13.92 6.26
N ALA A 55 0.19 14.56 5.68
CA ALA A 55 -1.12 13.95 5.55
C ALA A 55 -1.13 12.85 4.48
N GLY A 56 -1.61 11.67 4.86
CA GLY A 56 -1.78 10.55 3.95
C GLY A 56 -2.95 10.64 2.97
N ALA A 57 -3.09 9.58 2.18
CA ALA A 57 -4.14 9.42 1.18
C ALA A 57 -4.65 7.97 1.14
N VAL A 58 -5.91 7.84 0.69
CA VAL A 58 -6.49 6.55 0.32
C VAL A 58 -6.68 6.51 -1.19
N VAL A 59 -6.09 5.50 -1.82
CA VAL A 59 -6.12 5.31 -3.28
C VAL A 59 -6.95 4.07 -3.60
N ALA A 60 -8.02 4.26 -4.35
CA ALA A 60 -8.74 3.15 -4.99
C ALA A 60 -8.20 2.96 -6.40
N SER A 61 -7.84 1.73 -6.76
CA SER A 61 -7.25 1.41 -8.05
C SER A 61 -7.90 0.17 -8.69
N ALA A 62 -7.92 0.17 -10.02
CA ALA A 62 -8.48 -0.91 -10.83
C ALA A 62 -7.55 -1.16 -12.02
N PHE A 63 -7.12 -2.42 -12.19
CA PHE A 63 -6.24 -2.84 -13.27
C PHE A 63 -6.92 -3.93 -14.10
N VAL A 64 -6.72 -3.91 -15.42
CA VAL A 64 -7.21 -4.96 -16.33
C VAL A 64 -6.03 -5.51 -17.10
N LYS A 65 -5.87 -6.83 -17.09
CA LYS A 65 -4.87 -7.56 -17.89
C LYS A 65 -5.47 -7.86 -19.27
N PHE A 66 -4.75 -7.49 -20.34
CA PHE A 66 -5.11 -7.74 -21.74
C PHE A 66 -4.27 -8.86 -22.33
#